data_AF-A0A4Y7SBH1-F1
#
_entry.id   AF-A0A4Y7SBH1-F1
#
_cell.length_a   1.000
_cell.length_b   1.000
_cell.length_c   1.000
_cell.angle_alpha   90.00
_cell.angle_beta   90.00
_cell.angle_gamma   90.00
#
_symmetry.space_group_name_H-M   'P 1'
#
loop_
_entity.id
_entity.type
_entity.pdbx_description
1 polymer ?
#
loop_
_entity_poly.entity_id
_entity_poly.type
_entity_poly.pdbx_seq_one_letter_code
_entity_poly.pdbx_strand_id
1 'polypeptide(L)'
;LVNEVSTLRRHLQAQHRKKYIKWCDCNDFQSKLPSDVKARKEKAASNQTTLDGHAVPIEPAPPSVKYSDALFRQVVEEWLIATNQPLQCVDHPKFHELIDVASRATEGVKIPTRQATRESIIDRFKKNVAELSAKFNV
;
A
#
# COMPACT_ATOMS: atom_id res chain seq x y z
N LEU A 1 43.74 9.92 -12.83
CA LEU A 1 43.43 8.85 -13.80
C LEU A 1 41.97 8.98 -14.20
N VAL A 2 41.68 9.52 -15.39
CA VAL A 2 40.29 9.65 -15.87
C VAL A 2 39.84 8.28 -16.36
N ASN A 3 39.13 7.55 -15.49
CA ASN A 3 38.61 6.22 -15.80
C ASN A 3 37.22 6.34 -16.44
N GLU A 4 37.17 6.98 -17.61
CA GLU A 4 35.95 6.99 -18.42
C GLU A 4 35.91 5.73 -19.29
N VAL A 5 35.29 4.67 -18.74
CA VAL A 5 35.08 3.39 -19.43
C VAL A 5 34.31 3.56 -20.74
N SER A 6 33.49 4.61 -20.86
CA SER A 6 32.82 5.03 -22.11
C SER A 6 33.83 5.43 -23.20
N THR A 7 34.94 6.04 -22.82
CA THR A 7 35.94 6.63 -23.71
C THR A 7 36.87 5.57 -24.28
N LEU A 8 37.24 4.56 -23.47
CA LEU A 8 37.96 3.37 -23.95
C LEU A 8 37.15 2.56 -24.96
N ARG A 9 35.85 2.35 -24.73
CA ARG A 9 34.98 1.63 -25.68
C ARG A 9 34.80 2.38 -26.99
N ARG A 10 34.71 3.71 -26.94
CA ARG A 10 34.67 4.56 -28.15
C ARG A 10 35.99 4.51 -28.92
N HIS A 11 37.13 4.58 -28.22
CA HIS A 11 38.44 4.45 -28.84
C HIS A 11 38.62 3.07 -29.50
N LEU A 12 38.24 2.00 -28.79
CA LEU A 12 38.27 0.63 -29.31
C LEU A 12 37.39 0.49 -30.56
N GLN A 13 36.21 1.12 -30.57
CA GLN A 13 35.34 1.17 -31.75
C GLN A 13 35.96 1.94 -32.91
N ALA A 14 36.67 3.04 -32.65
CA ALA A 14 37.27 3.85 -33.70
C ALA A 14 38.49 3.17 -34.33
N GLN A 15 39.41 2.64 -33.50
CA GLN A 15 40.74 2.19 -33.94
C GLN A 15 40.86 0.68 -34.11
N HIS A 16 40.07 -0.11 -33.36
CA HIS A 16 40.31 -1.56 -33.22
C HIS A 16 39.07 -2.42 -33.40
N ARG A 17 37.99 -1.87 -33.96
CA ARG A 17 36.68 -2.55 -34.09
C ARG A 17 36.76 -3.95 -34.68
N LYS A 18 37.41 -4.12 -35.82
CA LYS A 18 37.48 -5.42 -36.51
C LYS A 18 38.18 -6.49 -35.67
N LYS A 19 39.27 -6.14 -34.98
CA LYS A 19 40.00 -7.07 -34.11
C LYS A 19 39.18 -7.42 -32.87
N TYR A 20 38.52 -6.43 -32.28
CA TYR A 20 37.67 -6.64 -31.11
C TYR A 20 36.46 -7.52 -31.39
N ILE A 21 35.75 -7.29 -32.51
CA ILE A 21 34.59 -8.12 -32.88
C ILE A 21 35.04 -9.57 -33.10
N LYS A 22 36.13 -9.81 -33.84
CA LYS A 22 36.68 -11.16 -34.01
C LYS A 22 37.01 -11.83 -32.68
N TRP A 23 37.61 -11.08 -31.74
CA TRP A 23 37.87 -11.60 -30.41
C TRP A 23 36.58 -11.93 -29.66
N CYS A 24 35.55 -11.07 -29.75
CA CYS A 24 34.24 -11.34 -29.18
C CYS A 24 33.63 -12.63 -29.73
N ASP A 25 33.68 -12.83 -31.05
CA ASP A 25 33.15 -14.04 -31.70
C ASP A 25 33.92 -15.31 -31.29
N CYS A 26 35.25 -15.23 -31.16
CA CYS A 26 36.08 -16.36 -30.72
C CYS A 26 35.94 -16.70 -29.23
N ASN A 27 35.37 -15.82 -28.41
CA ASN A 27 35.28 -15.99 -26.96
C ASN A 27 33.82 -16.03 -26.48
N ASP A 28 32.86 -16.25 -27.38
CA ASP A 28 31.42 -16.22 -27.10
C ASP A 28 30.97 -14.97 -26.32
N PHE A 29 31.63 -13.85 -26.57
CA PHE A 29 31.40 -12.62 -25.83
C PHE A 29 30.53 -11.65 -26.62
N GLN A 30 29.49 -11.13 -25.98
CA GLN A 30 28.62 -10.15 -26.61
C GLN A 30 29.30 -8.78 -26.70
N SER A 31 29.52 -8.27 -27.93
CA SER A 31 30.07 -6.92 -28.14
C SER A 31 29.30 -5.85 -27.36
N LYS A 32 30.07 -5.03 -26.63
CA LYS A 32 29.61 -3.85 -25.88
C LYS A 32 30.08 -2.54 -26.53
N LEU A 33 30.49 -2.56 -27.80
CA LEU A 33 30.81 -1.33 -28.52
C LEU A 33 29.54 -0.45 -28.63
N PRO A 34 29.67 0.88 -28.49
CA PRO A 34 28.54 1.79 -28.59
C PRO A 34 27.64 1.57 -29.80
N SER A 35 28.20 1.30 -30.99
CA SER A 35 27.42 1.02 -32.22
C SER A 35 26.54 -0.22 -32.08
N ASP A 36 27.11 -1.29 -31.51
CA ASP A 36 26.46 -2.59 -31.48
C ASP A 36 25.40 -2.65 -30.37
N VAL A 37 25.64 -1.92 -29.26
CA VAL A 37 24.65 -1.71 -28.20
C VAL A 37 23.49 -0.85 -28.71
N LYS A 38 23.76 0.21 -29.48
CA LYS A 38 22.73 1.07 -30.06
C LYS A 38 21.84 0.27 -31.02
N ALA A 39 22.44 -0.47 -31.96
CA ALA A 39 21.72 -1.32 -32.90
C ALA A 39 20.84 -2.37 -32.19
N ARG A 40 21.31 -2.92 -31.07
CA ARG A 40 20.52 -3.86 -30.26
C ARG A 40 19.35 -3.20 -29.56
N LYS A 41 19.55 -2.01 -28.99
CA LYS A 41 18.46 -1.23 -28.37
C LYS A 41 17.40 -0.84 -29.39
N GLU A 42 17.78 -0.45 -30.60
CA GLU A 42 16.84 -0.15 -31.69
C GLU A 42 16.04 -1.39 -32.12
N LYS A 43 16.69 -2.55 -32.23
CA LYS A 43 16.00 -3.83 -32.47
C LYS A 43 15.10 -4.29 -31.31
N ALA A 44 15.44 -3.93 -30.08
CA ALA A 44 14.65 -4.28 -28.90
C ALA A 44 13.47 -3.31 -28.68
N ALA A 45 13.61 -2.05 -29.08
CA ALA A 45 12.57 -1.04 -28.98
C ALA A 45 11.33 -1.40 -29.83
N SER A 46 11.49 -2.13 -30.94
CA SER A 46 10.36 -2.64 -31.71
C SER A 46 9.55 -3.74 -31.00
N ASN A 47 10.11 -4.33 -29.93
CA ASN A 47 9.52 -5.44 -29.19
C ASN A 47 9.11 -5.05 -27.76
N GLN A 48 9.01 -3.77 -27.45
CA GLN A 48 8.52 -3.35 -26.14
C GLN A 48 7.02 -3.67 -26.05
N THR A 49 6.69 -4.75 -25.35
CA THR A 49 5.31 -5.11 -25.01
C THR A 49 4.70 -4.05 -24.09
N THR A 50 3.47 -3.66 -24.37
CA THR A 50 2.71 -2.76 -23.49
C THR A 50 2.32 -3.52 -22.21
N LEU A 51 2.20 -2.78 -21.10
CA LEU A 51 1.82 -3.35 -19.80
C LEU A 51 0.34 -3.75 -19.71
N ASP A 52 -0.41 -3.64 -20.82
CA ASP A 52 -1.86 -3.85 -20.87
C ASP A 52 -2.27 -5.26 -20.44
N GLY A 53 -1.42 -6.27 -20.68
CA GLY A 53 -1.67 -7.65 -20.24
C GLY A 53 -1.47 -7.91 -18.74
N HIS A 54 -0.88 -6.95 -18.01
CA HIS A 54 -0.58 -7.07 -16.58
C HIS A 54 -1.30 -6.01 -15.73
N ALA A 55 -1.91 -5.01 -16.35
CA ALA A 55 -2.75 -4.03 -15.69
C ALA A 55 -4.19 -4.55 -15.61
N VAL A 56 -4.56 -5.17 -14.48
CA VAL A 56 -5.96 -5.48 -14.19
C VAL A 56 -6.65 -4.20 -13.71
N PRO A 57 -7.79 -3.80 -14.32
CA PRO A 57 -8.59 -2.71 -13.79
C PRO A 57 -8.99 -3.03 -12.34
N ILE A 58 -8.62 -2.15 -11.40
CA ILE A 58 -9.15 -2.23 -10.04
C ILE A 58 -10.62 -1.85 -10.16
N GLU A 59 -11.51 -2.79 -9.83
CA GLU A 59 -12.94 -2.47 -9.78
C GLU A 59 -13.15 -1.30 -8.81
N PRO A 60 -13.81 -0.21 -9.24
CA PRO A 60 -14.12 0.88 -8.34
C PRO A 60 -14.99 0.34 -7.20
N ALA A 61 -14.61 0.64 -5.97
CA ALA A 61 -15.38 0.25 -4.80
C ALA A 61 -16.85 0.68 -4.97
N PRO A 62 -17.81 -0.13 -4.50
CA PRO A 62 -19.22 0.21 -4.61
C PRO A 62 -19.47 1.61 -4.04
N PRO A 63 -20.37 2.41 -4.65
CA PRO A 63 -20.61 3.77 -4.23
C PRO A 63 -20.99 3.80 -2.74
N SER A 64 -20.20 4.50 -1.94
CA SER A 64 -20.50 4.73 -0.53
C SER A 64 -21.87 5.41 -0.42
N VAL A 65 -22.79 4.82 0.35
CA VAL A 65 -24.06 5.47 0.68
C VAL A 65 -23.73 6.82 1.32
N LYS A 66 -24.16 7.90 0.68
CA LYS A 66 -23.89 9.25 1.20
C LYS A 66 -24.61 9.44 2.52
N TYR A 67 -23.92 10.04 3.48
CA TYR A 67 -24.52 10.44 4.74
C TYR A 67 -25.70 11.39 4.51
N SER A 68 -26.80 11.18 5.25
CA SER A 68 -27.85 12.17 5.46
C SER A 68 -28.41 12.01 6.88
N ASP A 69 -28.80 13.11 7.52
CA ASP A 69 -29.32 13.08 8.90
C ASP A 69 -30.57 12.19 9.02
N ALA A 70 -31.42 12.19 7.99
CA ALA A 70 -32.62 11.35 7.94
C ALA A 70 -32.28 9.86 7.92
N LEU A 71 -31.31 9.45 7.09
CA LEU A 71 -30.84 8.07 7.02
C LEU A 71 -30.15 7.66 8.32
N PHE A 72 -29.30 8.52 8.87
CA PHE A 72 -28.61 8.24 10.12
C PHE A 72 -29.61 8.02 11.26
N ARG A 73 -30.61 8.89 11.38
CA ARG A 73 -31.68 8.75 12.38
C ARG A 73 -32.42 7.41 12.23
N GLN A 74 -32.81 7.05 11.01
CA GLN A 74 -33.48 5.78 10.74
C GLN A 74 -32.62 4.58 11.17
N VAL A 75 -31.34 4.56 10.80
CA VAL A 75 -30.42 3.47 11.15
C VAL A 75 -30.23 3.37 12.66
N VAL A 76 -30.16 4.50 13.38
CA VAL A 76 -30.08 4.51 14.85
C VAL A 76 -31.35 3.96 15.48
N GLU A 77 -32.53 4.37 15.00
CA GLU A 77 -33.83 3.84 15.46
C GLU A 77 -33.92 2.32 15.27
N GLU A 78 -33.60 1.83 14.07
CA GLU A 78 -33.59 0.39 13.75
C GLU A 78 -32.61 -0.38 14.65
N TRP A 79 -31.41 0.16 14.88
CA TRP A 79 -30.42 -0.44 15.76
C TRP A 79 -30.90 -0.53 17.22
N LEU A 80 -31.50 0.54 17.75
CA LEU A 80 -32.05 0.57 19.11
C LEU A 80 -33.14 -0.50 19.30
N ILE A 81 -34.06 -0.62 18.33
CA ILE A 81 -35.15 -1.61 18.36
C ILE A 81 -34.58 -3.03 18.26
N ALA A 82 -33.73 -3.29 17.27
CA ALA A 82 -33.22 -4.63 16.99
C ALA A 82 -32.37 -5.20 18.14
N THR A 83 -31.68 -4.33 18.89
CA THR A 83 -30.80 -4.73 19.99
C THR A 83 -31.38 -4.44 21.38
N ASN A 84 -32.63 -3.96 21.44
CA ASN A 84 -33.33 -3.60 22.67
C ASN A 84 -32.50 -2.70 23.60
N GLN A 85 -31.88 -1.66 23.02
CA GLN A 85 -31.06 -0.72 23.77
C GLN A 85 -31.93 0.34 24.44
N PRO A 86 -31.52 0.87 25.60
CA PRO A 86 -32.25 1.95 26.24
C PRO A 86 -32.10 3.24 25.42
N LEU A 87 -33.16 4.04 25.33
CA LEU A 87 -33.17 5.28 24.53
C LEU A 87 -32.07 6.26 24.96
N GLN A 88 -31.76 6.32 26.26
CA GLN A 88 -30.68 7.15 26.81
C GLN A 88 -29.28 6.82 26.25
N CYS A 89 -29.12 5.71 25.51
CA CYS A 89 -27.85 5.37 24.89
C CYS A 89 -27.38 6.43 23.88
N VAL A 90 -28.32 7.06 23.15
CA VAL A 90 -27.96 8.11 22.17
C VAL A 90 -27.49 9.40 22.83
N ASP A 91 -27.88 9.66 24.08
CA ASP A 91 -27.45 10.83 24.85
C ASP A 91 -26.07 10.62 25.50
N HIS A 92 -25.55 9.39 25.50
CA HIS A 92 -24.33 9.06 26.21
C HIS A 92 -23.10 9.64 25.48
N PRO A 93 -22.20 10.38 26.16
CA PRO A 93 -21.07 11.05 25.50
C PRO A 93 -20.13 10.08 24.78
N LYS A 94 -19.97 8.84 25.27
CA LYS A 94 -19.17 7.81 24.59
C LYS A 94 -19.80 7.31 23.29
N PHE A 95 -21.12 7.39 23.14
CA PHE A 95 -21.79 7.09 21.87
C PHE A 95 -21.43 8.16 20.84
N HIS A 96 -21.52 9.44 21.19
CA HIS A 96 -21.08 10.54 20.32
C HIS A 96 -19.59 10.42 19.93
N GLU A 97 -18.71 10.14 20.88
CA GLU A 97 -17.28 9.93 20.62
C GLU A 97 -17.03 8.78 19.61
N LEU A 98 -17.79 7.68 19.73
CA LEU A 98 -17.70 6.57 18.79
C LEU A 98 -18.08 7.00 17.36
N ILE A 99 -19.16 7.76 17.20
CA ILE A 99 -19.62 8.26 15.89
C ILE A 99 -18.64 9.28 15.32
N ASP A 100 -18.09 10.17 16.15
CA ASP A 100 -17.09 11.16 15.74
C ASP A 100 -15.80 10.50 15.24
N VAL A 101 -15.35 9.42 15.89
CA VAL A 101 -14.20 8.63 15.44
C VAL A 101 -14.54 7.89 14.14
N ALA A 102 -15.72 7.28 14.06
CA ALA A 102 -16.17 6.53 12.89
C ALA A 102 -16.33 7.41 11.64
N SER A 103 -16.87 8.62 11.78
CA SER A 103 -17.11 9.56 10.67
C SER A 103 -15.83 10.07 10.01
N ARG A 104 -14.69 10.01 10.71
CA ARG A 104 -13.36 10.40 10.21
C ARG A 104 -12.66 9.28 9.44
N ALA A 105 -13.20 8.07 9.41
CA ALA A 105 -12.57 6.94 8.74
C ALA A 105 -12.66 7.10 7.21
N THR A 106 -11.51 7.09 6.54
CA THR A 106 -11.42 7.19 5.07
C THR A 106 -11.65 5.86 4.35
N GLU A 107 -11.33 4.75 5.02
CA GLU A 107 -11.39 3.38 4.47
C GLU A 107 -12.55 2.57 5.07
N GLY A 108 -13.55 3.25 5.62
CA GLY A 108 -14.63 2.64 6.38
C GLY A 108 -14.19 2.19 7.78
N VAL A 109 -15.15 1.67 8.55
CA VAL A 109 -14.96 1.32 9.97
C VAL A 109 -14.87 -0.19 10.12
N LYS A 110 -13.79 -0.68 10.72
CA LYS A 110 -13.62 -2.10 11.08
C LYS A 110 -14.17 -2.35 12.48
N ILE A 111 -15.35 -2.95 12.56
CA ILE A 111 -15.97 -3.29 13.85
C ILE A 111 -15.30 -4.54 14.43
N PRO A 112 -14.74 -4.48 15.66
CA PRO A 112 -14.09 -5.63 16.28
C PRO A 112 -15.09 -6.74 16.60
N THR A 113 -14.62 -8.00 16.55
CA THR A 113 -15.45 -9.15 16.92
C THR A 113 -15.76 -9.14 18.42
N ARG A 114 -16.83 -9.82 18.83
CA ARG A 114 -17.19 -9.97 20.26
C ARG A 114 -16.01 -10.49 21.09
N GLN A 115 -15.27 -11.47 20.58
CA GLN A 115 -14.12 -12.04 21.26
C GLN A 115 -13.00 -11.00 21.43
N ALA A 116 -12.60 -10.33 20.34
CA ALA A 116 -11.56 -9.31 20.39
C ALA A 116 -11.92 -8.15 21.32
N THR A 117 -13.19 -7.71 21.28
CA THR A 117 -13.71 -6.67 22.18
C THR A 117 -13.64 -7.12 23.64
N ARG A 118 -14.02 -8.36 23.95
CA ARG A 118 -13.95 -8.91 25.32
C ARG A 118 -12.50 -8.97 25.82
N GLU A 119 -11.59 -9.48 25.01
CA GLU A 119 -10.16 -9.57 25.35
C GLU A 119 -9.59 -8.16 25.63
N SER A 120 -9.85 -7.20 24.74
CA SER A 120 -9.40 -5.81 24.89
C SER A 120 -9.91 -5.15 26.18
N ILE A 121 -11.18 -5.41 26.56
CA ILE A 121 -11.74 -4.89 27.82
C ILE A 121 -11.01 -5.48 29.03
N ILE A 122 -10.79 -6.80 29.05
CA ILE A 122 -10.11 -7.49 30.15
C ILE A 122 -8.68 -6.98 30.28
N ASP A 123 -7.96 -6.82 29.18
CA ASP A 123 -6.57 -6.36 29.19
C ASP A 123 -6.47 -4.91 29.67
N ARG A 124 -7.40 -4.05 29.23
CA ARG A 124 -7.48 -2.67 29.72
C ARG A 124 -7.75 -2.62 31.22
N PHE A 125 -8.64 -3.48 31.71
CA PHE A 125 -8.92 -3.58 33.14
C PHE A 125 -7.67 -4.02 33.93
N LYS A 126 -7.00 -5.09 33.50
CA LYS A 126 -5.76 -5.58 34.13
C LYS A 126 -4.68 -4.51 34.18
N LYS A 127 -4.48 -3.79 33.07
CA LYS A 127 -3.52 -2.68 32.98
C LYS A 127 -3.83 -1.58 33.99
N ASN A 128 -5.10 -1.14 34.05
CA ASN A 128 -5.51 -0.11 34.99
C ASN A 128 -5.28 -0.54 36.45
N VAL A 129 -5.60 -1.79 36.80
CA VAL A 129 -5.37 -2.33 38.14
C VAL A 129 -3.88 -2.39 38.47
N ALA A 130 -3.04 -2.82 37.52
CA ALA A 130 -1.59 -2.85 37.70
C ALA A 130 -1.03 -1.44 37.92
N GLU A 131 -1.43 -0.47 37.11
CA GLU A 131 -1.02 0.94 37.25
C GLU A 131 -1.47 1.56 38.58
N LEU A 132 -2.70 1.26 39.01
CA LEU A 132 -3.19 1.67 40.34
C LEU A 132 -2.35 1.04 41.45
N SER A 133 -2.09 -0.27 41.40
CA SER A 133 -1.29 -0.96 42.43
C SER A 133 0.11 -0.38 42.54
N ALA A 134 0.75 -0.01 41.42
CA ALA A 134 2.07 0.62 41.42
C ALA A 134 2.05 2.02 42.07
N LYS A 135 0.95 2.78 41.90
CA LYS A 135 0.79 4.10 42.53
C LYS A 135 0.50 4.04 44.02
N PHE A 136 -0.14 2.96 44.50
CA PHE A 136 -0.53 2.80 45.89
C PHE A 136 0.46 1.97 46.73
N ASN A 137 1.40 1.24 46.12
CA ASN A 137 2.49 0.54 46.82
C ASN A 137 3.66 1.47 47.17
N VAL A 138 3.36 2.69 47.65
CA VAL A 138 4.32 3.61 48.28
C VAL A 138 4.46 3.27 49.76
#